data_AF-A0A0G1PUA2-F1
#
_entry.id   AF-A0A0G1PUA2-F1
#
_cell.length_a   1.000
_cell.length_b   1.000
_cell.length_c   1.000
_cell.angle_alpha   90.00
_cell.angle_beta   90.00
_cell.angle_gamma   90.00
#
_symmetry.space_group_name_H-M   'P 1'
#
loop_
_entity.id
_entity.type
_entity.pdbx_description
1 polymer ?
#
loop_
_entity_poly.entity_id
_entity_poly.type
_entity_poly.pdbx_seq_one_letter_code
_entity_poly.pdbx_strand_id
1 'polypeptide(L)'
;NNYRSPQNLLDLTYKFIRLNDPNRLEYQLAHGSTGSPLKTKLSKRLIAPHSEPAVIEHVAAKTDIEEARNVVEKIIELQEKKRLTWDDFAILVRANNSAEPFLAELERRGVPYQFIASRGLYAKPIVLDILLIIIMKARVYTAF
;
A
#
# COMPACT_ATOMS: atom_id res chain seq x y z
N ASN A 1 2.99 21.07 8.60
CA ASN A 1 1.62 20.60 8.91
C ASN A 1 1.22 19.51 7.93
N ASN A 2 0.54 18.47 8.39
CA ASN A 2 0.00 17.39 7.57
C ASN A 2 -1.52 17.42 7.68
N TYR A 3 -2.21 17.55 6.55
CA TYR A 3 -3.67 17.72 6.49
C TYR A 3 -4.41 16.41 6.16
N ARG A 4 -3.69 15.30 5.94
CA ARG A 4 -4.26 14.01 5.51
C ARG A 4 -4.44 13.04 6.66
N SER A 5 -3.48 13.03 7.59
CA SER A 5 -3.37 11.99 8.61
C SER A 5 -3.51 12.58 10.02
N PRO A 6 -4.15 11.86 10.94
CA PRO A 6 -4.34 12.34 12.31
C PRO A 6 -3.06 12.23 13.15
N GLN A 7 -3.02 13.01 14.24
CA GLN A 7 -1.80 13.18 15.03
C GLN A 7 -1.27 11.88 15.62
N ASN A 8 -2.13 10.96 16.06
CA ASN A 8 -1.71 9.69 16.65
C ASN A 8 -0.96 8.80 15.64
N LEU A 9 -1.42 8.76 14.38
CA LEU A 9 -0.72 8.07 13.30
C LEU A 9 0.62 8.75 12.99
N LEU A 10 0.64 10.08 12.87
CA LEU A 10 1.87 10.85 12.62
C LEU A 10 2.93 10.64 13.72
N ASP A 11 2.51 10.56 14.97
CA ASP A 11 3.39 10.34 16.11
C ASP A 11 3.99 8.93 16.10
N LEU A 12 3.19 7.91 15.76
CA LEU A 12 3.69 6.55 15.56
C LEU A 12 4.66 6.46 14.39
N THR A 13 4.32 7.08 13.25
CA THR A 13 5.21 7.16 12.09
C THR A 13 6.52 7.86 12.44
N TYR A 14 6.47 8.96 13.19
CA TYR A 14 7.67 9.68 13.60
C TYR A 14 8.56 8.82 14.52
N LYS A 15 7.96 8.09 15.48
CA LYS A 15 8.69 7.13 16.32
C LYS A 15 9.36 6.03 15.48
N PHE A 16 8.64 5.46 14.51
CA PHE A 16 9.17 4.43 13.62
C PHE A 16 10.33 4.95 12.75
N ILE A 17 10.17 6.13 12.13
CA ILE A 17 11.21 6.73 11.29
C ILE A 17 12.50 6.99 12.08
N ARG A 18 12.41 7.42 13.35
CA ARG A 18 13.60 7.67 14.19
C ARG A 18 14.47 6.43 14.42
N LEU A 19 13.97 5.22 14.19
CA LEU A 19 14.78 3.99 14.25
C LEU A 19 15.89 3.96 13.17
N ASN A 20 15.83 4.84 12.16
CA ASN A 20 16.85 4.98 11.13
C ASN A 20 18.01 5.94 11.52
N ASP A 21 18.03 6.49 12.74
CA ASP A 21 19.19 7.23 13.24
C ASP A 21 20.42 6.27 13.30
N PRO A 22 21.63 6.68 12.86
CA PRO A 22 22.09 8.06 12.65
C PRO A 22 21.92 8.59 11.21
N ASN A 23 21.32 7.84 10.29
CA ASN A 23 21.25 8.22 8.88
C ASN A 23 20.23 9.32 8.58
N ARG A 24 19.50 9.80 9.58
CA ARG A 24 18.50 10.87 9.40
C ARG A 24 19.16 12.24 9.42
N LEU A 25 18.69 13.11 8.52
CA LEU A 25 19.15 14.50 8.45
C LEU A 25 19.01 15.25 9.78
N GLU A 26 17.92 15.06 10.53
CA GLU A 26 17.76 15.70 11.85
C GLU A 26 18.86 15.29 12.84
N TYR A 27 19.19 13.99 12.85
CA TYR A 27 20.23 13.46 13.72
C TYR A 27 21.61 13.98 13.29
N GLN A 28 21.91 13.93 11.99
CA GLN A 28 23.17 14.38 11.42
C GLN A 28 23.43 15.88 11.64
N LEU A 29 22.42 16.73 11.47
CA LEU A 29 22.52 18.18 11.69
C LEU A 29 22.64 18.53 13.19
N ALA A 30 22.04 17.72 14.08
CA ALA A 30 22.14 17.91 15.52
C ALA A 30 23.49 17.45 16.09
N HIS A 31 24.11 16.41 15.50
CA HIS A 31 25.35 15.79 15.99
C HIS A 31 26.59 16.12 15.15
N GLY A 32 26.48 17.07 14.19
CA GLY A 32 27.62 17.71 13.54
C GLY A 32 28.34 16.89 12.46
N SER A 33 27.71 15.85 11.88
CA SER A 33 28.37 15.00 10.87
C SER A 33 28.49 15.65 9.48
N THR A 34 27.89 16.81 9.25
CA THR A 34 27.92 17.57 7.98
C THR A 34 28.33 19.03 8.21
N GLY A 35 29.63 19.26 8.42
CA GLY A 35 30.32 20.54 8.16
C GLY A 35 29.98 21.79 8.98
N SER A 36 28.83 21.87 9.65
CA SER A 36 28.49 22.92 10.62
C SER A 36 27.20 22.55 11.36
N PRO A 37 27.21 22.40 12.69
CA PRO A 37 25.98 22.19 13.45
C PRO A 37 25.07 23.42 13.32
N LEU A 38 23.83 23.20 12.89
CA LEU A 38 22.84 24.26 12.79
C LEU A 38 22.50 24.75 14.20
N LYS A 39 22.63 26.06 14.48
CA LYS A 39 22.27 26.66 15.79
C LYS A 39 20.81 26.41 16.19
N THR A 40 19.93 26.16 15.22
CA THR A 40 18.51 25.88 15.42
C THR A 40 18.23 24.39 15.25
N LYS A 41 17.64 23.77 16.28
CA LYS A 41 17.20 22.37 16.25
C LYS A 41 16.08 22.20 15.21
N LEU A 42 16.39 21.61 14.06
CA LEU A 42 15.40 21.27 13.05
C LEU A 42 14.52 20.11 13.56
N SER A 43 13.21 20.33 13.60
CA SER A 43 12.22 19.29 13.84
C SER A 43 11.38 19.10 12.58
N LYS A 44 11.43 17.90 11.98
CA LYS A 44 10.53 17.48 10.91
C LYS A 44 9.36 16.67 11.45
N ARG A 45 9.09 16.74 12.76
CA ARG A 45 7.86 16.17 13.34
C ARG A 45 6.66 16.90 12.73
N LEU A 46 5.73 16.13 12.17
CA LEU A 46 4.53 16.66 11.54
C LEU A 46 3.44 16.89 12.58
N ILE A 47 2.72 18.01 12.42
CA ILE A 47 1.56 18.39 13.24
C ILE A 47 0.32 18.30 12.35
N ALA A 48 -0.70 17.60 12.84
CA ALA A 48 -2.02 17.52 12.22
C ALA A 48 -2.93 18.64 12.77
N PRO A 49 -3.68 19.35 11.91
CA PRO A 49 -4.67 20.32 12.34
C PRO A 49 -5.98 19.67 12.82
N HIS A 50 -6.18 18.37 12.56
CA HIS A 50 -7.38 17.62 12.92
C HIS A 50 -7.07 16.60 14.03
N SER A 51 -8.02 16.43 14.95
CA SER A 51 -7.83 15.68 16.21
C SER A 51 -8.49 14.30 16.22
N GLU A 52 -9.18 13.88 15.15
CA GLU A 52 -9.84 12.58 15.12
C GLU A 52 -8.80 11.44 15.11
N PRO A 53 -8.79 10.53 16.10
CA PRO A 53 -7.77 9.50 16.17
C PRO A 53 -7.95 8.45 15.06
N ALA A 54 -6.86 8.08 14.38
CA ALA A 54 -6.86 6.89 13.52
C ALA A 54 -6.97 5.63 14.37
N VAL A 55 -7.79 4.69 13.94
CA VAL A 55 -7.83 3.33 14.51
C VAL A 55 -6.74 2.50 13.84
N ILE A 56 -5.84 1.93 14.64
CA ILE A 56 -4.73 1.08 14.16
C ILE A 56 -4.91 -0.28 14.81
N GLU A 57 -5.17 -1.28 13.99
CA GLU A 57 -5.39 -2.67 14.41
C GLU A 57 -4.31 -3.55 13.80
N HIS A 58 -3.87 -4.55 14.55
CA HIS A 58 -2.96 -5.59 14.08
C HIS A 58 -3.70 -6.93 14.09
N VAL A 59 -3.79 -7.55 12.92
CA VAL A 59 -4.43 -8.86 12.74
C VAL A 59 -3.32 -9.89 12.57
N ALA A 60 -3.23 -10.83 13.50
CA ALA A 60 -2.31 -11.96 13.38
C ALA A 60 -3.04 -13.15 12.74
N ALA A 61 -2.44 -13.75 11.73
CA ALA A 61 -2.91 -14.97 11.09
C ALA A 61 -1.79 -16.02 11.05
N LYS A 62 -2.14 -17.30 10.98
CA LYS A 62 -1.16 -18.40 10.93
C LYS A 62 -0.66 -18.66 9.52
N THR A 63 -1.49 -18.36 8.52
CA THR A 63 -1.16 -18.49 7.10
C THR A 63 -1.49 -17.22 6.35
N ASP A 64 -0.81 -17.01 5.24
CA ASP A 64 -1.06 -16.00 4.22
C ASP A 64 -2.49 -16.07 3.64
N ILE A 65 -3.03 -17.27 3.47
CA ILE A 65 -4.44 -17.44 3.04
C ILE A 65 -5.41 -16.97 4.12
N GLU A 66 -5.14 -17.29 5.39
CA GLU A 66 -5.97 -16.84 6.52
C GLU A 66 -5.89 -15.33 6.70
N GLU A 67 -4.70 -14.74 6.53
CA GLU A 67 -4.52 -13.28 6.52
C GLU A 67 -5.38 -12.61 5.44
N ALA A 68 -5.30 -13.09 4.21
CA ALA A 68 -6.09 -12.56 3.10
C ALA A 68 -7.60 -12.65 3.37
N ARG A 69 -8.08 -13.78 3.90
CA ARG A 69 -9.48 -13.97 4.30
C ARG A 69 -9.91 -12.95 5.35
N ASN A 70 -9.14 -12.82 6.43
CA ASN A 70 -9.45 -11.92 7.53
C ASN A 70 -9.47 -10.45 7.06
N VAL A 71 -8.54 -10.06 6.19
CA VAL A 71 -8.45 -8.70 5.64
C VAL A 71 -9.64 -8.40 4.73
N VAL A 72 -9.96 -9.27 3.76
CA VAL A 72 -11.08 -9.05 2.84
C VAL A 72 -12.42 -9.06 3.59
N GLU A 73 -12.57 -9.94 4.58
CA GLU A 73 -13.74 -9.96 5.45
C GLU A 73 -13.91 -8.66 6.23
N LYS A 74 -12.79 -8.13 6.76
CA LYS A 74 -12.79 -6.84 7.46
C LYS A 74 -13.18 -5.68 6.54
N ILE A 75 -12.71 -5.68 5.30
CA ILE A 75 -13.06 -4.67 4.31
C ILE A 75 -14.57 -4.70 4.03
N ILE A 76 -15.16 -5.88 3.82
CA ILE A 76 -16.60 -6.04 3.60
C ILE A 76 -17.38 -5.56 4.83
N GLU A 77 -16.97 -5.97 6.04
CA GLU A 77 -17.61 -5.54 7.29
C GLU A 77 -17.60 -4.00 7.44
N LEU A 78 -16.47 -3.36 7.13
CA LEU A 78 -16.33 -1.91 7.22
C LEU A 78 -17.12 -1.17 6.13
N GLN A 79 -17.15 -1.72 4.92
CA GLN A 79 -17.94 -1.21 3.80
C GLN A 79 -19.42 -1.15 4.18
N GLU A 80 -19.96 -2.23 4.74
CA GLU A 80 -21.36 -2.34 5.14
C GLU A 80 -21.68 -1.44 6.34
N LYS A 81 -20.84 -1.45 7.39
CA LYS A 81 -21.09 -0.68 8.63
C LYS A 81 -20.98 0.82 8.44
N LYS A 82 -20.01 1.27 7.63
CA LYS A 82 -19.69 2.70 7.49
C LYS A 82 -20.17 3.30 6.17
N ARG A 83 -20.80 2.50 5.29
CA ARG A 83 -21.24 2.90 3.94
C ARG A 83 -20.09 3.53 3.12
N LEU A 84 -18.90 2.96 3.26
CA LEU A 84 -17.72 3.37 2.51
C LEU A 84 -17.80 2.84 1.08
N THR A 85 -17.06 3.47 0.17
CA THR A 85 -16.92 2.97 -1.20
C THR A 85 -15.73 2.02 -1.28
N TRP A 86 -15.69 1.15 -2.30
CA TRP A 86 -14.54 0.25 -2.51
C TRP A 86 -13.24 1.03 -2.76
N ASP A 87 -13.34 2.26 -3.28
CA ASP A 87 -12.22 3.16 -3.57
C ASP A 87 -11.56 3.75 -2.31
N ASP A 88 -12.24 3.65 -1.15
CA ASP A 88 -11.70 4.10 0.14
C ASP A 88 -10.72 3.10 0.76
N PHE A 89 -10.59 1.91 0.17
CA PHE A 89 -9.73 0.83 0.69
C PHE A 89 -8.51 0.60 -0.20
N ALA A 90 -7.35 0.40 0.43
CA ALA A 90 -6.12 0.03 -0.26
C ALA A 90 -5.37 -1.05 0.52
N ILE A 91 -4.94 -2.10 -0.18
CA ILE A 91 -4.08 -3.16 0.36
C ILE A 91 -2.66 -2.91 -0.16
N LEU A 92 -1.71 -2.68 0.76
CA LEU A 92 -0.31 -2.42 0.43
C LEU A 92 0.53 -3.64 0.79
N VAL A 93 1.08 -4.29 -0.23
CA VAL A 93 1.97 -5.45 -0.06
C VAL A 93 3.43 -5.08 -0.34
N ARG A 94 4.37 -5.80 0.29
CA ARG A 94 5.81 -5.56 0.09
C ARG A 94 6.31 -6.05 -1.27
N ALA A 95 5.80 -7.17 -1.74
CA ALA A 95 6.18 -7.81 -2.99
C ALA A 95 4.92 -8.25 -3.75
N ASN A 96 4.98 -8.25 -5.08
CA ASN A 96 3.81 -8.52 -5.93
C ASN A 96 3.25 -9.94 -5.72
N ASN A 97 4.11 -10.93 -5.45
CA ASN A 97 3.68 -12.31 -5.18
C ASN A 97 2.86 -12.43 -3.88
N SER A 98 3.13 -11.57 -2.88
CA SER A 98 2.34 -11.52 -1.66
C SER A 98 0.91 -11.02 -1.89
N ALA A 99 0.59 -10.42 -3.05
CA ALA A 99 -0.77 -10.03 -3.38
C ALA A 99 -1.65 -11.21 -3.85
N GLU A 100 -1.05 -12.31 -4.34
CA GLU A 100 -1.81 -13.41 -4.95
C GLU A 100 -2.93 -13.97 -4.06
N PRO A 101 -2.71 -14.23 -2.75
CA PRO A 101 -3.77 -14.70 -1.86
C PRO A 101 -4.92 -13.69 -1.70
N PHE A 102 -4.61 -12.39 -1.68
CA PHE A 102 -5.62 -11.32 -1.58
C PHE A 102 -6.43 -11.21 -2.87
N LEU A 103 -5.79 -11.27 -4.03
CA LEU A 103 -6.47 -11.23 -5.32
C LEU A 103 -7.42 -12.42 -5.48
N ALA A 104 -6.98 -13.63 -5.13
CA ALA A 104 -7.81 -14.82 -5.17
C ALA A 104 -9.03 -14.72 -4.24
N GLU A 105 -8.85 -14.17 -3.03
CA GLU A 105 -9.95 -14.02 -2.07
C GLU A 105 -10.93 -12.91 -2.48
N LEU A 106 -10.44 -11.80 -3.06
CA LEU A 106 -11.28 -10.74 -3.63
C LEU A 106 -12.13 -11.26 -4.80
N GLU A 107 -11.52 -12.04 -5.71
CA GLU A 107 -12.25 -12.71 -6.80
C GLU A 107 -13.30 -13.68 -6.26
N ARG A 108 -12.94 -14.51 -5.28
CA ARG A 108 -13.85 -15.50 -4.66
C ARG A 108 -15.08 -14.85 -4.02
N ARG A 109 -14.91 -13.68 -3.39
CA ARG A 109 -16.00 -12.93 -2.74
C ARG A 109 -16.69 -11.93 -3.68
N GLY A 110 -16.27 -11.84 -4.95
CA GLY A 110 -16.85 -10.92 -5.93
C GLY A 110 -16.61 -9.44 -5.63
N VAL A 111 -15.54 -9.12 -4.89
CA VAL A 111 -15.21 -7.74 -4.52
C VAL A 111 -14.43 -7.10 -5.68
N PRO A 112 -14.86 -5.92 -6.18
CA PRO A 112 -14.13 -5.22 -7.23
C PRO A 112 -12.77 -4.75 -6.71
N TYR A 113 -11.71 -4.95 -7.50
CA TYR A 113 -10.36 -4.54 -7.14
C TYR A 113 -9.58 -4.03 -8.35
N GLN A 114 -8.61 -3.17 -8.07
CA GLN A 114 -7.62 -2.73 -9.05
C GLN A 114 -6.23 -3.15 -8.57
N PHE A 115 -5.57 -4.03 -9.31
CA PHE A 115 -4.19 -4.43 -9.02
C PHE A 115 -3.21 -3.56 -9.80
N ILE A 116 -2.49 -2.68 -9.10
CA ILE A 116 -1.49 -1.79 -9.69
C ILE A 116 -0.11 -2.41 -9.48
N ALA A 117 0.32 -3.22 -10.44
CA ALA A 117 1.69 -3.72 -10.50
C ALA A 117 2.34 -3.38 -11.85
N SER A 118 3.61 -2.98 -11.80
CA SER A 118 4.44 -2.64 -12.96
C SER A 118 4.80 -3.86 -13.85
N ARG A 119 4.32 -5.06 -13.51
CA ARG A 119 4.39 -6.26 -14.35
C ARG A 119 2.99 -6.87 -14.48
N GLY A 120 2.61 -7.19 -15.72
CA GLY A 120 1.61 -8.24 -15.95
C GLY A 120 0.18 -7.80 -16.24
N LEU A 121 -0.05 -6.63 -16.84
CA LEU A 121 -1.36 -6.31 -17.45
C LEU A 121 -1.85 -7.44 -18.39
N TYR A 122 -0.91 -8.23 -18.93
CA TYR A 122 -1.13 -9.36 -19.84
C TYR A 122 -1.01 -10.76 -19.20
N ALA A 123 -0.91 -10.87 -17.86
CA ALA A 123 -0.67 -12.17 -17.21
C ALA A 123 -1.95 -12.97 -16.92
N LYS A 124 -3.15 -12.37 -17.02
CA LYS A 124 -4.39 -13.13 -16.91
C LYS A 124 -4.52 -14.05 -18.15
N PRO A 125 -4.78 -15.36 -17.99
CA PRO A 125 -4.86 -16.31 -19.11
C PRO A 125 -5.77 -15.83 -20.23
N ILE A 126 -6.94 -15.28 -19.90
CA ILE A 126 -7.89 -14.72 -20.87
C ILE A 126 -7.30 -13.57 -21.71
N VAL A 127 -6.48 -12.70 -21.09
CA VAL A 127 -5.85 -11.57 -21.78
C VAL A 127 -4.73 -12.08 -22.67
N LEU A 128 -3.98 -13.07 -22.21
CA LEU A 128 -2.95 -13.74 -22.99
C LEU A 128 -3.55 -14.45 -24.21
N ASP A 129 -4.67 -15.15 -24.04
CA ASP A 129 -5.38 -15.85 -25.11
C ASP A 129 -5.89 -14.86 -26.18
N ILE A 130 -6.52 -13.77 -25.76
CA ILE A 130 -6.98 -12.72 -26.68
C ILE A 130 -5.79 -12.10 -27.42
N LEU A 131 -4.69 -11.80 -26.72
CA LEU A 131 -3.48 -11.25 -27.32
C LEU A 131 -2.85 -12.22 -28.34
N LEU A 132 -2.80 -13.51 -28.02
CA LEU A 132 -2.30 -14.57 -28.90
C LEU A 132 -3.12 -14.67 -30.18
N ILE A 133 -4.45 -14.63 -30.10
CA ILE A 133 -5.34 -14.64 -31.26
C ILE A 133 -5.08 -13.43 -32.16
N ILE A 134 -4.93 -12.24 -31.59
CA ILE A 134 -4.66 -11.00 -32.34
C ILE A 134 -3.30 -11.09 -33.05
N ILE A 135 -2.25 -11.53 -32.34
CA ILE A 135 -0.89 -11.68 -32.90
C ILE A 135 -0.87 -12.74 -34.02
N MET A 136 -1.54 -13.88 -33.84
CA MET A 136 -1.63 -14.92 -34.87
C MET A 136 -2.32 -14.39 -36.13
N LYS A 137 -3.46 -13.71 -36.00
CA LYS A 137 -4.13 -13.13 -37.16
C LYS A 137 -3.26 -12.09 -37.86
N ALA A 138 -2.63 -11.18 -37.13
CA ALA A 138 -1.75 -10.17 -37.72
C ALA A 138 -0.60 -10.79 -38.52
N ARG A 139 0.04 -11.86 -38.01
CA ARG A 139 1.14 -12.55 -38.71
C ARG A 139 0.71 -13.29 -39.97
N VAL A 140 -0.47 -13.90 -39.98
CA VAL A 140 -1.01 -14.58 -41.17
C VAL A 140 -1.32 -13.57 -42.29
N TYR A 141 -1.80 -12.37 -41.96
CA TYR A 141 -2.10 -11.33 -42.95
C TYR A 141 -0.86 -10.64 -43.53
N THR A 142 0.28 -10.64 -42.83
CA THR A 142 1.55 -10.10 -43.35
C THR A 142 2.37 -11.09 -44.18
N ALA A 143 1.92 -12.34 -44.31
CA ALA A 143 2.60 -13.40 -45.06
C ALA A 143 2.06 -13.57 -46.51
N PHE A 144 1.21 -12.65 -46.97
CA PHE A 144 0.73 -12.51 -48.36
C PHE A 144 1.00 -11.08 -48.83
#